data_AF-A0A8S3ZU72-F1
#
_entry.id   AF-A0A8S3ZU72-F1
#
_cell.length_a   1.000
_cell.length_b   1.000
_cell.length_c   1.000
_cell.angle_alpha   90.00
_cell.angle_beta   90.00
_cell.angle_gamma   90.00
#
_symmetry.space_group_name_H-M   'P 1'
#
loop_
_entity.id
_entity.type
_entity.pdbx_description
1 polymer ?
#
loop_
_entity_poly.entity_id
_entity_poly.type
_entity_poly.pdbx_seq_one_letter_code
_entity_poly.pdbx_strand_id
1 'polypeptide(L)'
;MSARRPRSKGKRQDSEKKVVKQEETEDPVITELKATNESLKSQNEALQETVNHYHNKLHAVIQHILNNNLDNYEPAADTSLINIPESDVTRLITSLNIAATSMFQLYQGRLEHLQEQLAQLNSELVKVLALKVNTERGLHNMQKLGTVDDLKVAAKRLWYNNYSTHLCVPPDLPSQETAAFTQLPKSAVVSRPASAAVGQGQALETVQEAIPAMYLSVLNPKTRSITITPGDVEEPMQPPEQKMAGETHIFHMHVGLRSLVIRELSQQKGNANDWRLMATRVGIPESLVQQWIKMRAPNAMALVMRVWGDSSGATVRMLHRHLVSPQMKAAILAKRISDFYQVD
;
A
#
# COMPACT_ATOMS: atom_id res chain seq x y z
N MET A 1 6.04 65.52 -77.41
CA MET A 1 6.24 64.19 -76.79
C MET A 1 4.87 63.64 -76.40
N SER A 2 4.56 62.47 -76.96
CA SER A 2 3.36 61.61 -76.91
C SER A 2 2.10 62.18 -76.24
N ALA A 3 1.15 62.84 -76.94
CA ALA A 3 0.21 62.39 -77.99
C ALA A 3 -0.97 61.53 -77.47
N ARG A 4 -2.14 62.18 -77.26
CA ARG A 4 -3.42 62.03 -78.02
C ARG A 4 -4.23 60.77 -77.66
N ARG A 5 -5.56 60.74 -77.50
CA ARG A 5 -6.70 61.66 -77.66
C ARG A 5 -7.97 60.96 -77.09
N PRO A 6 -9.08 61.69 -76.84
CA PRO A 6 -10.33 61.15 -76.27
C PRO A 6 -11.39 60.78 -77.34
N ARG A 7 -12.41 60.03 -76.87
CA ARG A 7 -13.80 59.83 -77.39
C ARG A 7 -14.03 59.47 -78.87
N SER A 8 -14.86 58.45 -79.10
CA SER A 8 -15.85 58.48 -80.18
C SER A 8 -17.16 57.79 -79.78
N LYS A 9 -18.23 58.59 -79.72
CA LYS A 9 -19.62 58.14 -79.83
C LYS A 9 -19.85 57.67 -81.26
N GLY A 10 -20.36 56.45 -81.43
CA GLY A 10 -20.89 55.94 -82.69
C GLY A 10 -22.36 55.55 -82.51
N LYS A 11 -23.27 56.43 -82.92
CA LYS A 11 -24.65 56.10 -83.28
C LYS A 11 -24.65 55.64 -84.73
N ARG A 12 -25.17 54.43 -85.02
CA ARG A 12 -25.73 53.97 -86.30
C ARG A 12 -26.44 52.64 -85.99
N GLN A 13 -27.77 52.65 -85.94
CA GLN A 13 -28.71 52.47 -87.05
C GLN A 13 -29.11 51.00 -87.18
N ASP A 14 -30.43 50.80 -87.09
CA ASP A 14 -31.14 49.59 -87.40
C ASP A 14 -30.68 48.97 -88.71
N SER A 15 -30.31 47.70 -88.62
CA SER A 15 -30.48 46.78 -89.73
C SER A 15 -31.11 45.53 -89.15
N GLU A 16 -32.44 45.47 -89.28
CA GLU A 16 -33.24 44.26 -89.26
C GLU A 16 -32.53 43.20 -90.12
N LYS A 17 -31.80 42.30 -89.47
CA LYS A 17 -31.41 41.03 -90.05
C LYS A 17 -32.15 39.96 -89.27
N LYS A 18 -33.30 39.62 -89.81
CA LYS A 18 -34.03 38.35 -89.73
C LYS A 18 -33.10 37.21 -89.28
N VAL A 19 -32.97 37.02 -87.97
CA VAL A 19 -32.33 35.83 -87.41
C VAL A 19 -33.35 34.73 -87.59
N VAL A 20 -33.07 33.90 -88.60
CA VAL A 20 -33.67 32.60 -88.80
C VAL A 20 -33.69 31.90 -87.45
N LYS A 21 -34.89 31.53 -86.96
CA LYS A 21 -35.05 30.46 -85.98
C LYS A 21 -34.47 29.21 -86.64
N GLN A 22 -33.16 29.04 -86.56
CA GLN A 22 -32.59 27.70 -86.54
C GLN A 22 -33.02 27.17 -85.19
N GLU A 23 -34.03 26.30 -85.19
CA GLU A 23 -34.07 25.22 -84.22
C GLU A 23 -32.68 24.58 -84.30
N GLU A 24 -31.79 25.01 -83.41
CA GLU A 24 -30.64 24.21 -83.00
C GLU A 24 -31.26 22.96 -82.40
N THR A 25 -31.54 21.98 -83.25
CA THR A 25 -31.48 20.59 -82.85
C THR A 25 -30.06 20.40 -82.37
N GLU A 26 -29.80 20.72 -81.09
CA GLU A 26 -28.55 20.41 -80.44
C GLU A 26 -28.26 18.95 -80.73
N ASP A 27 -27.10 18.67 -81.34
CA ASP A 27 -26.69 17.32 -81.65
C ASP A 27 -26.90 16.47 -80.39
N PRO A 28 -27.54 15.28 -80.47
CA PRO A 28 -27.82 14.47 -79.29
C PRO A 28 -26.55 14.17 -78.49
N VAL A 29 -25.41 14.08 -79.19
CA VAL A 29 -24.07 13.95 -78.61
C VAL A 29 -23.66 15.16 -77.76
N ILE A 30 -24.00 16.38 -78.18
CA ILE A 30 -23.72 17.61 -77.42
C ILE A 30 -24.59 17.64 -76.14
N THR A 31 -25.85 17.21 -76.23
CA THR A 31 -26.72 17.14 -75.04
C THR A 31 -26.24 16.08 -74.03
N GLU A 32 -25.77 14.91 -74.50
CA GLU A 32 -25.15 13.89 -73.65
C GLU A 32 -23.83 14.36 -73.03
N LEU A 33 -23.00 15.08 -73.79
CA LEU A 33 -21.76 15.67 -73.28
C LEU A 33 -22.02 16.76 -72.24
N LYS A 34 -23.04 17.60 -72.42
CA LYS A 34 -23.45 18.58 -71.39
C LYS A 34 -23.93 17.89 -70.12
N ALA A 35 -24.78 16.87 -70.24
CA ALA A 35 -25.29 16.11 -69.09
C ALA A 35 -24.19 15.37 -68.32
N THR A 36 -23.22 14.77 -69.03
CA THR A 36 -22.06 14.14 -68.39
C THR A 36 -21.13 15.15 -67.74
N ASN A 37 -20.94 16.33 -68.33
CA ASN A 37 -20.13 17.39 -67.74
C ASN A 37 -20.79 18.00 -66.48
N GLU A 38 -22.11 18.19 -66.49
CA GLU A 38 -22.87 18.58 -65.29
C GLU A 38 -22.81 17.50 -64.19
N SER A 39 -22.91 16.23 -64.56
CA SER A 39 -22.76 15.10 -63.63
C SER A 39 -21.36 15.06 -63.00
N LEU A 40 -20.30 15.20 -63.80
CA LEU A 40 -18.93 15.26 -63.32
C LEU A 40 -18.67 16.48 -62.44
N LYS A 41 -19.29 17.63 -62.76
CA LYS A 41 -19.20 18.83 -61.94
C LYS A 41 -19.85 18.62 -60.57
N SER A 42 -21.05 18.04 -60.55
CA SER A 42 -21.74 17.69 -59.29
C SER A 42 -20.95 16.67 -58.46
N GLN A 43 -20.34 15.66 -59.10
CA GLN A 43 -19.45 14.72 -58.42
C GLN A 43 -18.20 15.40 -57.85
N ASN A 44 -17.59 16.34 -58.59
CA ASN A 44 -16.45 17.12 -58.10
C ASN A 44 -16.84 18.01 -56.92
N GLU A 45 -18.01 18.65 -56.95
CA GLU A 45 -18.51 19.45 -55.83
C GLU A 45 -18.73 18.57 -54.58
N ALA A 46 -19.36 17.40 -54.75
CA ALA A 46 -19.53 16.44 -53.65
C ALA A 46 -18.18 15.93 -53.09
N LEU A 47 -17.21 15.64 -53.96
CA LEU A 47 -15.87 15.26 -53.53
C LEU A 47 -15.16 16.41 -52.79
N GLN A 48 -15.30 17.65 -53.24
CA GLN A 48 -14.75 18.81 -52.54
C GLN A 48 -15.38 18.99 -51.16
N GLU A 49 -16.69 18.80 -51.02
CA GLU A 49 -17.37 18.86 -49.72
C GLU A 49 -16.88 17.77 -48.77
N THR A 50 -16.71 16.52 -49.25
CA THR A 50 -16.18 15.44 -48.41
C THR A 50 -14.73 15.69 -47.99
N VAL A 51 -13.88 16.18 -48.90
CA VAL A 51 -12.50 16.57 -48.58
C VAL A 51 -12.48 17.68 -47.53
N ASN A 52 -13.31 18.72 -47.67
CA ASN A 52 -13.42 19.80 -46.70
C ASN A 52 -13.93 19.30 -45.33
N HIS A 53 -14.86 18.34 -45.31
CA HIS A 53 -15.34 17.73 -44.07
C HIS A 53 -14.23 16.99 -43.33
N TYR A 54 -13.45 16.16 -44.04
CA TYR A 54 -12.31 15.47 -43.44
C TYR A 54 -11.19 16.44 -43.03
N HIS A 55 -10.96 17.49 -43.82
CA HIS A 55 -10.02 18.56 -43.49
C HIS A 55 -10.38 19.25 -42.17
N ASN A 56 -11.65 19.62 -41.98
CA ASN A 56 -12.13 20.26 -40.76
C ASN A 56 -12.02 19.32 -39.54
N LYS A 57 -12.31 18.03 -39.72
CA LYS A 57 -12.12 17.03 -38.65
C LYS A 57 -10.66 16.89 -38.25
N LEU A 58 -9.75 16.82 -39.22
CA LEU A 58 -8.32 16.73 -38.97
C LEU A 58 -7.81 17.98 -38.25
N HIS A 59 -8.24 19.17 -38.68
CA HIS A 59 -7.90 20.42 -38.03
C HIS A 59 -8.40 20.48 -36.57
N ALA A 60 -9.62 20.01 -36.30
CA ALA A 60 -10.16 19.94 -34.93
C ALA A 60 -9.36 18.98 -34.04
N VAL A 61 -8.92 17.84 -34.58
CA VAL A 61 -8.05 16.89 -33.87
C VAL A 61 -6.69 17.52 -33.58
N ILE A 62 -6.05 18.17 -34.55
CA ILE A 62 -4.75 18.82 -34.37
C ILE A 62 -4.83 19.98 -33.37
N GLN A 63 -5.87 20.81 -33.44
CA GLN A 63 -6.10 21.87 -32.46
C GLN A 63 -6.32 21.32 -31.04
N HIS A 64 -7.07 20.23 -30.91
CA HIS A 64 -7.26 19.55 -29.63
C HIS A 64 -5.94 19.01 -29.07
N ILE A 65 -5.04 18.53 -29.93
CA ILE A 65 -3.70 18.05 -29.56
C ILE A 65 -2.82 19.21 -29.09
N LEU A 66 -2.76 20.30 -29.87
CA LEU A 66 -1.94 21.48 -29.52
C LEU A 66 -2.37 22.11 -28.20
N ASN A 67 -3.68 22.21 -27.96
CA ASN A 67 -4.21 22.81 -26.73
C ASN A 67 -4.03 21.95 -25.48
N ASN A 68 -3.83 20.62 -25.62
CA ASN A 68 -3.71 19.69 -24.50
C ASN A 68 -2.26 19.32 -24.12
N ASN A 69 -1.25 20.04 -24.64
CA ASN A 69 0.15 19.95 -24.21
C ASN A 69 0.71 18.51 -24.13
N LEU A 70 0.76 17.82 -25.27
CA LEU A 70 1.61 16.63 -25.40
C LEU A 70 2.98 17.05 -25.98
N ASP A 71 3.98 17.06 -25.09
CA ASP A 71 5.42 17.05 -25.34
C ASP A 71 5.96 17.96 -26.45
N ASN A 72 6.46 19.15 -26.08
CA ASN A 72 7.49 19.92 -26.79
C ASN A 72 7.49 19.84 -28.33
N TYR A 73 6.32 19.84 -28.97
CA TYR A 73 6.23 19.87 -30.41
C TYR A 73 6.35 21.32 -30.83
N GLU A 74 7.58 21.74 -31.14
CA GLU A 74 7.84 23.00 -31.81
C GLU A 74 7.71 22.79 -33.32
N PRO A 75 6.60 23.19 -33.96
CA PRO A 75 6.56 23.23 -35.41
C PRO A 75 7.64 24.20 -35.88
N ALA A 76 8.43 23.80 -36.87
CA ALA A 76 9.34 24.72 -37.54
C ALA A 76 8.54 25.93 -38.04
N ALA A 77 9.05 27.15 -37.81
CA ALA A 77 8.29 28.40 -37.88
C ALA A 77 7.59 28.68 -39.23
N ASP A 78 7.89 27.92 -40.28
CA ASP A 78 7.38 28.12 -41.64
C ASP A 78 6.58 26.92 -42.21
N THR A 79 6.32 25.86 -41.43
CA THR A 79 5.48 24.76 -41.91
C THR A 79 4.00 25.06 -41.73
N SER A 80 3.31 25.34 -42.85
CA SER A 80 1.84 25.32 -42.87
C SER A 80 1.33 23.94 -42.46
N LEU A 81 0.23 23.89 -41.71
CA LEU A 81 -0.41 22.64 -41.24
C LEU A 81 -0.72 21.60 -42.34
N ILE A 82 -0.69 22.01 -43.61
CA ILE A 82 -0.96 21.19 -44.78
C ILE A 82 0.25 20.33 -45.18
N ASN A 83 1.46 20.68 -44.76
CA ASN A 83 2.71 19.99 -45.13
C ASN A 83 3.34 19.22 -43.96
N ILE A 84 2.55 18.82 -42.96
CA ILE A 84 3.06 17.97 -41.88
C ILE A 84 3.32 16.57 -42.48
N PRO A 85 4.56 16.07 -42.44
CA PRO A 85 4.87 14.77 -43.02
C PRO A 85 4.11 13.66 -42.28
N GLU A 86 3.70 12.62 -43.00
CA GLU A 86 2.95 11.49 -42.43
C GLU A 86 3.66 10.82 -41.24
N SER A 87 4.99 10.89 -41.21
CA SER A 87 5.83 10.42 -40.09
C SER A 87 5.55 11.17 -38.78
N ASP A 88 5.26 12.46 -38.85
CA ASP A 88 5.00 13.28 -37.67
C ASP A 88 3.59 13.05 -37.16
N VAL A 89 2.62 12.87 -38.07
CA VAL A 89 1.24 12.50 -37.73
C VAL A 89 1.20 11.13 -37.06
N THR A 90 1.92 10.15 -37.61
CA THR A 90 2.01 8.81 -36.99
C THR A 90 2.73 8.85 -35.65
N ARG A 91 3.78 9.67 -35.48
CA ARG A 91 4.45 9.90 -34.19
C ARG A 91 3.52 10.53 -33.14
N LEU A 92 2.72 11.51 -33.55
CA LEU A 92 1.70 12.15 -32.72
C LEU A 92 0.59 11.19 -32.28
N ILE A 93 0.12 10.33 -33.20
CA ILE A 93 -0.87 9.31 -32.90
C ILE A 93 -0.28 8.25 -31.95
N THR A 94 0.98 7.86 -32.14
CA THR A 94 1.63 6.90 -31.24
C THR A 94 1.93 7.50 -29.86
N SER A 95 2.34 8.76 -29.76
CA SER A 95 2.54 9.42 -28.46
C SER A 95 1.23 9.60 -27.69
N LEU A 96 0.13 9.92 -28.37
CA LEU A 96 -1.22 9.93 -27.79
C LEU A 96 -1.62 8.56 -27.21
N ASN A 97 -1.21 7.47 -27.87
CA ASN A 97 -1.52 6.11 -27.43
C ASN A 97 -0.63 5.63 -26.26
N ILE A 98 0.52 6.29 -26.02
CA ILE A 98 1.47 5.95 -24.96
C ILE A 98 1.26 6.83 -23.70
N ALA A 99 0.69 8.03 -23.81
CA ALA A 99 0.49 8.91 -22.65
C ALA A 99 -0.59 8.43 -21.66
N ALA A 100 -1.53 7.58 -22.10
CA ALA A 100 -2.59 7.05 -21.23
C ALA A 100 -2.08 6.00 -20.22
N THR A 101 -0.91 5.38 -20.42
CA THR A 101 -0.40 4.34 -19.51
C THR A 101 0.26 4.91 -18.26
N SER A 102 0.96 6.04 -18.30
CA SER A 102 1.72 6.51 -17.13
C SER A 102 0.82 7.00 -16.00
N MET A 103 -0.17 7.84 -16.30
CA MET A 103 -1.15 8.31 -15.31
C MET A 103 -2.07 7.19 -14.84
N PHE A 104 -2.48 6.29 -15.74
CA PHE A 104 -3.28 5.14 -15.37
C PHE A 104 -2.52 4.18 -14.45
N GLN A 105 -1.25 3.90 -14.73
CA GLN A 105 -0.38 3.11 -13.84
C GLN A 105 -0.18 3.78 -12.49
N LEU A 106 -0.07 5.11 -12.45
CA LEU A 106 0.02 5.87 -11.19
C LEU A 106 -1.28 5.78 -10.36
N TYR A 107 -2.44 5.91 -11.00
CA TYR A 107 -3.73 5.72 -10.33
C TYR A 107 -3.94 4.27 -9.89
N GLN A 108 -3.50 3.31 -10.69
CA GLN A 108 -3.55 1.89 -10.36
C GLN A 108 -2.70 1.59 -9.13
N GLY A 109 -1.44 2.05 -9.09
CA GLY A 109 -0.58 1.87 -7.92
C GLY A 109 -1.14 2.56 -6.66
N ARG A 110 -1.76 3.74 -6.81
CA ARG A 110 -2.45 4.40 -5.70
C ARG A 110 -3.67 3.61 -5.21
N LEU A 111 -4.43 3.00 -6.12
CA LEU A 111 -5.58 2.16 -5.80
C LEU A 111 -5.15 0.90 -5.05
N GLU A 112 -4.09 0.23 -5.51
CA GLU A 112 -3.50 -0.95 -4.86
C GLU A 112 -3.02 -0.59 -3.44
N HIS A 113 -2.31 0.53 -3.28
CA HIS A 113 -1.89 1.00 -1.96
C HIS A 113 -3.07 1.30 -1.01
N LEU A 114 -4.13 1.95 -1.51
CA LEU A 114 -5.34 2.21 -0.72
C LEU A 114 -6.07 0.92 -0.34
N GLN A 115 -6.09 -0.07 -1.22
CA GLN A 115 -6.66 -1.39 -0.93
C GLN A 115 -5.86 -2.11 0.17
N GLU A 116 -4.53 -2.05 0.14
CA GLU A 116 -3.68 -2.60 1.20
C GLU A 116 -3.93 -1.90 2.54
N GLN A 117 -3.99 -0.56 2.55
CA GLN A 117 -4.31 0.21 3.75
C GLN A 117 -5.69 -0.15 4.33
N LEU A 118 -6.70 -0.33 3.46
CA LEU A 118 -8.05 -0.72 3.86
C LEU A 118 -8.07 -2.14 4.44
N ALA A 119 -7.34 -3.08 3.84
CA ALA A 119 -7.20 -4.45 4.35
C ALA A 119 -6.51 -4.45 5.73
N GLN A 120 -5.46 -3.63 5.90
CA GLN A 120 -4.80 -3.46 7.19
C GLN A 120 -5.76 -2.90 8.24
N LEU A 121 -6.48 -1.82 7.94
CA LEU A 121 -7.49 -1.23 8.82
C LEU A 121 -8.57 -2.24 9.24
N ASN A 122 -9.07 -3.03 8.29
CA ASN A 122 -10.03 -4.09 8.59
C ASN A 122 -9.45 -5.15 9.55
N SER A 123 -8.19 -5.55 9.34
CA SER A 123 -7.52 -6.50 10.24
C SER A 123 -7.37 -5.94 11.66
N GLU A 124 -7.05 -4.66 11.80
CA GLU A 124 -6.95 -3.98 13.09
C GLU A 124 -8.33 -3.81 13.76
N LEU A 125 -9.37 -3.49 12.99
CA LEU A 125 -10.74 -3.41 13.49
C LEU A 125 -11.19 -4.77 14.08
N VAL A 126 -10.88 -5.87 13.41
CA VAL A 126 -11.18 -7.22 13.92
C VAL A 126 -10.45 -7.48 15.25
N LYS A 127 -9.18 -7.07 15.39
CA LYS A 127 -8.44 -7.18 16.66
C LYS A 127 -9.10 -6.37 17.77
N VAL A 128 -9.52 -5.13 17.49
CA VAL A 128 -10.24 -4.27 18.46
C VAL A 128 -11.56 -4.91 18.88
N LEU A 129 -12.35 -5.42 17.95
CA LEU A 129 -13.61 -6.10 18.26
C LEU A 129 -13.38 -7.35 19.11
N ALA A 130 -12.35 -8.15 18.79
CA ALA A 130 -11.98 -9.31 19.58
C ALA A 130 -11.57 -8.93 21.01
N LEU A 131 -10.76 -7.87 21.18
CA LEU A 131 -10.39 -7.33 22.48
C LEU A 131 -11.63 -6.86 23.26
N LYS A 132 -12.53 -6.12 22.62
CA LYS A 132 -13.80 -5.67 23.23
C LYS A 132 -14.59 -6.87 23.77
N VAL A 133 -14.86 -7.87 22.93
CA VAL A 133 -15.62 -9.07 23.33
C VAL A 133 -14.93 -9.81 24.49
N ASN A 134 -13.61 -9.93 24.45
CA ASN A 134 -12.84 -10.57 25.51
C ASN A 134 -12.89 -9.78 26.83
N THR A 135 -12.80 -8.45 26.77
CA THR A 135 -12.94 -7.59 27.96
C THR A 135 -14.34 -7.67 28.57
N GLU A 136 -15.39 -7.57 27.77
CA GLU A 136 -16.79 -7.67 28.22
C GLU A 136 -17.06 -9.04 28.87
N ARG A 137 -16.62 -10.13 28.22
CA ARG A 137 -16.73 -11.48 28.77
C ARG A 137 -15.95 -11.63 30.08
N GLY A 138 -14.74 -11.08 30.14
CA GLY A 138 -13.91 -11.10 31.34
C GLY A 138 -14.54 -10.37 32.51
N LEU A 139 -15.07 -9.17 32.28
CA LEU A 139 -15.78 -8.37 33.28
C LEU A 139 -17.06 -9.08 33.75
N HIS A 140 -17.83 -9.66 32.83
CA HIS A 140 -19.02 -10.43 33.19
C HIS A 140 -18.69 -11.66 34.04
N ASN A 141 -17.57 -12.34 33.76
CA ASN A 141 -17.10 -13.45 34.60
C ASN A 141 -16.64 -12.98 35.98
N MET A 142 -15.96 -11.83 36.07
CA MET A 142 -15.53 -11.23 37.32
C MET A 142 -16.71 -10.82 38.21
N GLN A 143 -17.81 -10.37 37.63
CA GLN A 143 -19.04 -10.02 38.37
C GLN A 143 -19.65 -11.22 39.12
N LYS A 144 -19.37 -12.46 38.68
CA LYS A 144 -19.88 -13.70 39.30
C LYS A 144 -18.98 -14.21 40.42
N LEU A 145 -17.82 -13.61 40.65
CA LEU A 145 -16.86 -14.06 41.67
C LEU A 145 -17.27 -13.50 43.05
N GLY A 146 -17.31 -14.38 44.06
CA GLY A 146 -17.72 -14.02 45.42
C GLY A 146 -16.59 -13.53 46.33
N THR A 147 -15.31 -13.72 45.93
CA THR A 147 -14.16 -13.36 46.76
C THR A 147 -13.28 -12.30 46.09
N VAL A 148 -12.67 -11.46 46.92
CA VAL A 148 -11.78 -10.37 46.48
C VAL A 148 -10.49 -10.91 45.86
N ASP A 149 -9.98 -12.04 46.36
CA ASP A 149 -8.73 -12.61 45.86
C ASP A 149 -8.91 -13.29 44.49
N ASP A 150 -10.05 -13.96 44.26
CA ASP A 150 -10.40 -14.48 42.93
C ASP A 150 -10.59 -13.34 41.93
N LEU A 151 -11.20 -12.23 42.36
CA LEU A 151 -11.36 -11.03 41.54
C LEU A 151 -9.99 -10.46 41.11
N LYS A 152 -9.02 -10.39 42.03
CA LYS A 152 -7.65 -9.92 41.72
C LYS A 152 -6.95 -10.84 40.72
N VAL A 153 -7.08 -12.15 40.87
CA VAL A 153 -6.47 -13.13 39.95
C VAL A 153 -7.12 -13.03 38.57
N ALA A 154 -8.45 -12.95 38.51
CA ALA A 154 -9.19 -12.80 37.26
C ALA A 154 -8.88 -11.47 36.56
N ALA A 155 -8.77 -10.37 37.31
CA ALA A 155 -8.38 -9.06 36.78
C ALA A 155 -6.99 -9.08 36.17
N LYS A 156 -6.00 -9.67 36.88
CA LYS A 156 -4.64 -9.82 36.36
C LYS A 156 -4.62 -10.66 35.08
N ARG A 157 -5.34 -11.78 35.07
CA ARG A 157 -5.42 -12.65 33.88
C ARG A 157 -6.06 -11.94 32.70
N LEU A 158 -7.15 -11.19 32.93
CA LEU A 158 -7.81 -10.40 31.90
C LEU A 158 -6.88 -9.32 31.35
N TRP A 159 -6.14 -8.65 32.21
CA TRP A 159 -5.16 -7.64 31.81
C TRP A 159 -4.07 -8.26 30.92
N TYR A 160 -3.44 -9.37 31.33
CA TYR A 160 -2.41 -10.05 30.53
C TYR A 160 -2.93 -10.52 29.17
N ASN A 161 -4.14 -11.08 29.14
CA ASN A 161 -4.73 -11.59 27.90
C ASN A 161 -5.05 -10.48 26.90
N ASN A 162 -5.34 -9.26 27.36
CA ASN A 162 -5.64 -8.13 26.49
C ASN A 162 -4.38 -7.32 26.15
N TYR A 163 -3.40 -7.25 27.06
CA TYR A 163 -2.16 -6.51 26.84
C TYR A 163 -1.29 -7.08 25.71
N SER A 164 -1.45 -8.36 25.36
CA SER A 164 -0.75 -9.00 24.25
C SER A 164 -1.30 -8.61 22.87
N THR A 165 -2.46 -7.95 22.79
CA THR A 165 -2.99 -7.50 21.50
C THR A 165 -2.31 -6.19 21.07
N HIS A 166 -1.39 -6.33 20.13
CA HIS A 166 -0.74 -5.19 19.50
C HIS A 166 -1.67 -4.60 18.43
N LEU A 167 -2.17 -3.40 18.68
CA LEU A 167 -2.87 -2.59 17.68
C LEU A 167 -1.84 -1.81 16.90
N CYS A 168 -1.77 -2.05 15.59
CA CYS A 168 -0.94 -1.26 14.70
C CYS A 168 -1.66 0.05 14.42
N VAL A 169 -1.29 1.11 15.14
CA VAL A 169 -1.66 2.46 14.74
C VAL A 169 -0.73 2.84 13.60
N PRO A 170 -1.22 3.08 12.37
CA PRO A 170 -0.37 3.56 11.30
C PRO A 170 0.32 4.84 11.77
N PRO A 171 1.64 4.99 11.55
CA PRO A 171 2.33 6.22 11.88
C PRO A 171 1.61 7.37 11.19
N ASP A 172 1.33 8.44 11.93
CA ASP A 172 0.74 9.65 11.37
C ASP A 172 1.47 9.98 10.07
N LEU A 173 0.78 9.79 8.94
CA LEU A 173 1.29 10.22 7.64
C LEU A 173 1.63 11.70 7.82
N PRO A 174 2.88 12.13 7.56
CA PRO A 174 3.17 13.55 7.53
C PRO A 174 2.17 14.15 6.56
N SER A 175 1.39 15.11 7.04
CA SER A 175 0.34 15.78 6.28
C SER A 175 0.98 16.52 5.11
N GLN A 176 1.30 15.78 4.05
CA GLN A 176 1.80 16.32 2.82
C GLN A 176 0.57 16.75 2.02
N GLU A 177 0.35 18.06 2.06
CA GLU A 177 -0.36 18.84 1.04
C GLU A 177 -1.84 18.50 0.82
N THR A 178 -2.67 18.98 1.75
CA THR A 178 -3.98 19.56 1.40
C THR A 178 -3.99 21.03 1.82
N ALA A 179 -3.02 21.79 1.31
CA ALA A 179 -3.01 23.25 1.39
C ALA A 179 -3.94 23.84 0.33
N ALA A 180 -5.23 23.49 0.35
CA ALA A 180 -6.30 24.23 -0.32
C ALA A 180 -7.65 23.54 -0.08
N PHE A 181 -8.20 23.60 1.15
CA PHE A 181 -9.62 23.91 1.36
C PHE A 181 -9.97 23.90 2.85
N THR A 182 -10.59 25.00 3.28
CA THR A 182 -11.38 25.16 4.52
C THR A 182 -10.61 25.28 5.84
N GLN A 183 -10.29 26.53 6.18
CA GLN A 183 -10.07 26.98 7.55
C GLN A 183 -11.42 27.07 8.30
N LEU A 184 -11.53 26.47 9.49
CA LEU A 184 -12.35 26.99 10.62
C LEU A 184 -11.92 26.28 11.94
N PRO A 185 -12.13 26.88 13.12
CA PRO A 185 -11.09 26.97 14.15
C PRO A 185 -11.15 25.90 15.25
N LYS A 186 -9.96 25.64 15.80
CA LYS A 186 -9.67 24.86 17.00
C LYS A 186 -10.30 25.49 18.25
N SER A 187 -11.11 24.72 18.98
CA SER A 187 -11.40 24.99 20.40
C SER A 187 -10.78 23.87 21.24
N ALA A 188 -9.93 24.28 22.19
CA ALA A 188 -9.26 23.45 23.15
C ALA A 188 -10.23 22.89 24.18
N VAL A 189 -10.11 21.60 24.52
CA VAL A 189 -10.60 21.07 25.80
C VAL A 189 -9.49 20.26 26.44
N VAL A 190 -8.85 20.93 27.39
CA VAL A 190 -8.02 20.35 28.46
C VAL A 190 -8.97 19.87 29.54
N SER A 191 -8.90 18.59 29.93
CA SER A 191 -9.48 18.10 31.19
C SER A 191 -8.69 16.91 31.74
N ARG A 192 -7.73 17.20 32.62
CA ARG A 192 -7.34 16.32 33.74
C ARG A 192 -8.36 16.49 34.86
N PRO A 193 -8.58 15.48 35.72
CA PRO A 193 -8.76 15.74 37.13
C PRO A 193 -7.64 15.08 37.94
N ALA A 194 -6.93 15.91 38.69
CA ALA A 194 -6.17 15.50 39.86
C ALA A 194 -7.15 15.40 41.03
N SER A 195 -7.16 14.27 41.73
CA SER A 195 -7.74 14.17 43.07
C SER A 195 -6.63 13.81 44.05
N ALA A 196 -6.30 14.78 44.89
CA ALA A 196 -5.57 14.60 46.12
C ALA A 196 -6.54 14.09 47.20
N ALA A 197 -6.11 13.09 47.97
CA ALA A 197 -6.65 12.82 49.29
C ALA A 197 -5.48 12.41 50.19
N VAL A 198 -5.17 13.31 51.12
CA VAL A 198 -4.26 13.13 52.25
C VAL A 198 -5.02 12.36 53.33
N GLY A 199 -4.39 11.33 53.90
CA GLY A 199 -4.87 10.62 55.08
C GLY A 199 -3.75 9.77 55.67
N GLN A 200 -3.16 10.24 56.76
CA GLN A 200 -2.14 9.55 57.55
C GLN A 200 -2.70 8.29 58.21
N GLY A 201 -1.90 7.22 58.27
CA GLY A 201 -2.21 6.00 59.01
C GLY A 201 -1.10 4.95 58.93
N GLN A 202 -0.17 5.05 59.89
CA GLN A 202 0.73 4.04 60.49
C GLN A 202 1.12 2.75 59.72
N ALA A 203 2.45 2.61 59.61
CA ALA A 203 3.29 1.41 59.56
C ALA A 203 2.61 0.03 59.63
N LEU A 204 2.78 -0.74 58.55
CA LEU A 204 3.01 -2.18 58.61
C LEU A 204 4.15 -2.51 57.65
N GLU A 205 5.33 -2.84 58.20
CA GLU A 205 6.43 -3.44 57.47
C GLU A 205 5.96 -4.77 56.89
N THR A 206 5.62 -4.76 55.61
CA THR A 206 5.61 -5.97 54.79
C THR A 206 6.81 -5.84 53.87
N VAL A 207 7.71 -6.82 53.98
CA VAL A 207 8.87 -6.99 53.11
C VAL A 207 8.37 -7.09 51.68
N GLN A 208 8.28 -5.93 51.02
CA GLN A 208 8.01 -5.81 49.61
C GLN A 208 9.32 -6.16 48.94
N GLU A 209 9.44 -7.41 48.47
CA GLU A 209 10.44 -7.78 47.47
C GLU A 209 10.27 -6.82 46.30
N ALA A 210 11.05 -5.74 46.33
CA ALA A 210 11.06 -4.72 45.30
C ALA A 210 11.58 -5.41 44.05
N ILE A 211 10.66 -5.74 43.14
CA ILE A 211 11.00 -6.10 41.77
C ILE A 211 11.93 -4.98 41.27
N PRO A 212 13.21 -5.26 40.96
CA PRO A 212 14.15 -4.21 40.62
C PRO A 212 13.59 -3.40 39.44
N ALA A 213 13.58 -2.07 39.58
CA ALA A 213 13.05 -1.14 38.59
C ALA A 213 13.66 -1.33 37.19
N MET A 214 14.82 -1.99 37.09
CA MET A 214 15.44 -2.39 35.83
C MET A 214 14.61 -3.38 34.98
N TYR A 215 13.59 -4.05 35.55
CA TYR A 215 12.69 -4.93 34.80
C TYR A 215 11.38 -4.26 34.38
N LEU A 216 11.08 -3.05 34.87
CA LEU A 216 10.01 -2.20 34.31
C LEU A 216 10.45 -1.55 32.98
N SER A 217 11.74 -1.59 32.65
CA SER A 217 12.30 -1.21 31.34
C SER A 217 11.82 -2.11 30.19
N VAL A 218 11.21 -3.26 30.49
CA VAL A 218 10.52 -4.14 29.51
C VAL A 218 9.27 -3.46 28.91
N LEU A 219 8.89 -2.28 29.44
CA LEU A 219 7.78 -1.43 28.98
C LEU A 219 8.21 -0.32 28.01
N ASN A 220 9.46 -0.29 27.52
CA ASN A 220 9.90 0.73 26.57
C ASN A 220 9.46 0.39 25.13
N PRO A 221 8.58 1.17 24.47
CA PRO A 221 8.09 0.88 23.11
C PRO A 221 9.15 1.04 22.00
N LYS A 222 10.41 1.34 22.36
CA LYS A 222 11.53 1.50 21.41
C LYS A 222 12.31 0.22 21.11
N THR A 223 12.06 -0.88 21.83
CA THR A 223 12.62 -2.20 21.49
C THR A 223 11.71 -2.89 20.48
N ARG A 224 12.21 -2.95 19.24
CA ARG A 224 11.69 -3.68 18.06
C ARG A 224 10.48 -4.58 18.38
N SER A 225 9.29 -4.08 18.05
CA SER A 225 8.05 -4.85 18.05
C SER A 225 8.20 -6.06 17.14
N ILE A 226 8.43 -7.23 17.72
CA ILE A 226 8.46 -8.50 17.02
C ILE A 226 7.14 -9.19 17.30
N THR A 227 6.50 -9.67 16.25
CA THR A 227 5.28 -10.48 16.30
C THR A 227 5.59 -11.80 17.02
N ILE A 228 5.24 -11.88 18.31
CA ILE A 228 5.38 -13.08 19.15
C ILE A 228 4.00 -13.74 19.30
N THR A 229 3.35 -14.00 18.16
CA THR A 229 2.18 -14.86 18.10
C THR A 229 2.56 -16.07 17.26
N PRO A 230 2.55 -17.29 17.82
CA PRO A 230 2.54 -18.48 16.98
C PRO A 230 1.19 -18.47 16.25
N GLY A 231 1.18 -17.94 15.03
CA GLY A 231 0.06 -18.17 14.12
C GLY A 231 0.09 -19.63 13.69
N ASP A 232 -1.09 -20.23 13.48
CA ASP A 232 -1.27 -21.53 12.82
C ASP A 232 -0.85 -21.52 11.34
N VAL A 233 0.06 -20.63 10.96
CA VAL A 233 0.64 -20.55 9.63
C VAL A 233 1.69 -21.64 9.55
N GLU A 234 1.28 -22.80 9.05
CA GLU A 234 2.19 -23.81 8.50
C GLU A 234 2.87 -23.24 7.25
N GLU A 235 3.74 -22.26 7.44
CA GLU A 235 4.68 -21.85 6.39
C GLU A 235 5.52 -23.09 6.04
N PRO A 236 5.62 -23.49 4.76
CA PRO A 236 6.35 -24.69 4.37
C PRO A 236 7.80 -24.56 4.83
N MET A 237 8.19 -25.35 5.83
CA MET A 237 9.55 -25.42 6.37
C MET A 237 10.47 -26.17 5.41
N GLN A 238 10.67 -25.64 4.21
CA GLN A 238 11.75 -26.12 3.34
C GLN A 238 13.07 -25.48 3.80
N PRO A 239 14.11 -26.29 4.04
CA PRO A 239 15.41 -25.75 4.39
C PRO A 239 15.95 -24.92 3.21
N PRO A 240 16.56 -23.75 3.49
CA PRO A 240 17.14 -22.92 2.43
C PRO A 240 18.30 -23.65 1.76
N GLU A 241 18.50 -23.41 0.46
CA GLU A 241 19.62 -23.98 -0.31
C GLU A 241 20.98 -23.61 0.30
N GLN A 242 21.08 -22.45 0.95
CA GLN A 242 22.25 -22.01 1.68
C GLN A 242 21.90 -21.74 3.16
N LYS A 243 22.65 -22.38 4.07
CA LYS A 243 22.50 -22.18 5.51
C LYS A 243 22.91 -20.77 5.93
N MET A 244 22.08 -20.14 6.77
CA MET A 244 22.34 -18.81 7.35
C MET A 244 23.41 -18.87 8.46
N ALA A 245 23.99 -17.73 8.81
CA ALA A 245 25.01 -17.65 9.86
C ALA A 245 24.42 -18.03 11.24
N GLY A 246 25.11 -18.85 12.03
CA GLY A 246 24.67 -19.20 13.40
C GLY A 246 24.67 -18.00 14.37
N GLU A 247 25.38 -16.93 14.04
CA GLU A 247 25.40 -15.66 14.80
C GLU A 247 24.14 -14.82 14.61
N THR A 248 23.22 -15.25 13.73
CA THR A 248 21.91 -14.63 13.55
C THR A 248 21.21 -14.49 14.90
N HIS A 249 20.71 -13.29 15.17
CA HIS A 249 19.96 -13.01 16.40
C HIS A 249 18.66 -13.83 16.44
N ILE A 250 18.24 -14.31 17.62
CA ILE A 250 17.05 -15.18 17.76
C ILE A 250 15.76 -14.55 17.22
N PHE A 251 15.66 -13.23 17.19
CA PHE A 251 14.52 -12.51 16.62
C PHE A 251 14.50 -12.45 15.10
N HIS A 252 15.66 -12.58 14.46
CA HIS A 252 15.78 -12.67 13.01
C HIS A 252 15.79 -14.13 12.53
N MET A 253 15.56 -15.08 13.43
CA MET A 253 15.43 -16.49 13.07
C MET A 253 14.16 -16.72 12.23
N HIS A 254 14.28 -17.57 11.22
CA HIS A 254 13.19 -18.08 10.38
C HIS A 254 11.91 -18.31 11.18
N VAL A 255 10.81 -17.71 10.72
CA VAL A 255 9.55 -17.60 11.47
C VAL A 255 8.97 -18.96 11.80
N GLY A 256 8.88 -19.87 10.82
CA GLY A 256 8.39 -21.23 11.05
C GLY A 256 9.22 -22.02 12.06
N LEU A 257 10.55 -21.83 12.07
CA LEU A 257 11.45 -22.51 13.01
C LEU A 257 11.29 -21.95 14.42
N ARG A 258 11.14 -20.63 14.53
CA ARG A 258 10.85 -19.93 15.79
C ARG A 258 9.53 -20.38 16.40
N SER A 259 8.47 -20.44 15.60
CA SER A 259 7.16 -20.95 16.02
C SER A 259 7.25 -22.40 16.50
N LEU A 260 8.00 -23.24 15.79
CA LEU A 260 8.20 -24.64 16.17
C LEU A 260 8.95 -24.76 17.51
N VAL A 261 10.04 -24.03 17.72
CA VAL A 261 10.79 -24.02 18.99
C VAL A 261 9.90 -23.55 20.15
N ILE A 262 9.13 -22.48 19.94
CA ILE A 262 8.21 -21.96 20.96
C ILE A 262 7.15 -23.01 21.30
N ARG A 263 6.53 -23.63 20.30
CA ARG A 263 5.49 -24.64 20.49
C ARG A 263 6.00 -25.86 21.26
N GLU A 264 7.14 -26.41 20.86
CA GLU A 264 7.69 -27.65 21.42
C GLU A 264 8.25 -27.48 22.84
N LEU A 265 8.88 -26.34 23.14
CA LEU A 265 9.46 -26.09 24.46
C LEU A 265 8.48 -25.48 25.46
N SER A 266 7.38 -24.89 24.99
CA SER A 266 6.34 -24.36 25.90
C SER A 266 5.50 -25.46 26.55
N GLN A 267 5.52 -26.68 26.02
CA GLN A 267 4.85 -27.83 26.63
C GLN A 267 5.57 -28.20 27.93
N GLN A 268 4.82 -28.27 29.03
CA GLN A 268 5.38 -28.69 30.32
C GLN A 268 5.73 -30.18 30.29
N LYS A 269 6.99 -30.50 30.51
CA LYS A 269 7.48 -31.88 30.58
C LYS A 269 7.76 -32.26 32.04
N GLY A 270 7.45 -33.50 32.42
CA GLY A 270 7.65 -33.98 33.79
C GLY A 270 9.11 -33.94 34.27
N ASN A 271 10.07 -34.02 33.35
CA ASN A 271 11.51 -33.95 33.62
C ASN A 271 12.09 -32.53 33.65
N ALA A 272 11.26 -31.49 33.51
CA ALA A 272 11.68 -30.09 33.42
C ALA A 272 12.63 -29.75 32.27
N ASN A 273 12.75 -30.61 31.25
CA ASN A 273 13.53 -30.35 30.03
C ASN A 273 12.71 -29.53 29.03
N ASP A 274 12.20 -28.39 29.50
CA ASP A 274 11.32 -27.49 28.77
C ASP A 274 11.80 -26.04 28.90
N TRP A 275 10.92 -25.08 28.61
CA TRP A 275 11.20 -23.65 28.72
C TRP A 275 11.76 -23.24 30.09
N ARG A 276 11.48 -23.97 31.18
CA ARG A 276 11.99 -23.65 32.54
C ARG A 276 13.50 -23.80 32.60
N LEU A 277 14.02 -24.94 32.15
CA LEU A 277 15.46 -25.19 32.10
C LEU A 277 16.16 -24.18 31.17
N MET A 278 15.51 -23.81 30.06
CA MET A 278 16.04 -22.79 29.17
C MET A 278 16.11 -21.42 29.87
N ALA A 279 15.04 -21.02 30.56
CA ALA A 279 14.99 -19.76 31.30
C ALA A 279 16.13 -19.65 32.33
N THR A 280 16.32 -20.70 33.13
CA THR A 280 17.41 -20.76 34.11
C THR A 280 18.78 -20.62 33.44
N ARG A 281 19.00 -21.28 32.30
CA ARG A 281 20.28 -21.27 31.58
C ARG A 281 20.64 -19.95 30.94
N VAL A 282 19.65 -19.22 30.45
CA VAL A 282 19.85 -17.90 29.87
C VAL A 282 19.86 -16.79 30.92
N GLY A 283 19.84 -17.16 32.22
CA GLY A 283 20.01 -16.24 33.35
C GLY A 283 18.73 -15.52 33.77
N ILE A 284 17.55 -16.06 33.43
CA ILE A 284 16.27 -15.49 33.90
C ILE A 284 16.10 -15.81 35.39
N PRO A 285 15.80 -14.80 36.23
CA PRO A 285 15.62 -15.02 37.67
C PRO A 285 14.53 -16.05 37.99
N GLU A 286 14.81 -16.94 38.95
CA GLU A 286 13.89 -18.01 39.37
C GLU A 286 12.55 -17.45 39.84
N SER A 287 12.53 -16.27 40.48
CA SER A 287 11.30 -15.60 40.89
C SER A 287 10.35 -15.32 39.73
N LEU A 288 10.88 -14.92 38.57
CA LEU A 288 10.13 -14.65 37.34
C LEU A 288 9.64 -15.95 36.69
N VAL A 289 10.48 -16.99 36.69
CA VAL A 289 10.11 -18.32 36.22
C VAL A 289 8.94 -18.88 37.04
N GLN A 290 9.02 -18.80 38.38
CA GLN A 290 7.95 -19.21 39.28
C GLN A 290 6.67 -18.40 39.07
N GLN A 291 6.77 -17.10 38.78
CA GLN A 291 5.61 -16.29 38.42
C GLN A 291 4.95 -16.79 37.13
N TRP A 292 5.71 -17.10 36.09
CA TRP A 292 5.18 -17.65 34.83
C TRP A 292 4.54 -19.03 35.00
N ILE A 293 5.09 -19.87 35.89
CA ILE A 293 4.49 -21.15 36.27
C ILE A 293 3.12 -20.93 36.93
N LYS A 294 3.04 -20.03 37.93
CA LYS A 294 1.79 -19.72 38.65
C LYS A 294 0.70 -19.18 37.71
N MET A 295 1.09 -18.38 36.71
CA MET A 295 0.17 -17.83 35.72
C MET A 295 -0.28 -18.84 34.65
N ARG A 296 0.31 -20.05 34.61
CA ARG A 296 0.11 -21.03 33.54
C ARG A 296 0.24 -20.38 32.16
N ALA A 297 1.32 -19.61 31.97
CA ALA A 297 1.52 -18.80 30.78
C ALA A 297 1.45 -19.66 29.50
N PRO A 298 0.50 -19.39 28.58
CA PRO A 298 0.50 -20.03 27.28
C PRO A 298 1.75 -19.58 26.52
N ASN A 299 2.40 -20.50 25.81
CA ASN A 299 3.63 -20.22 25.06
C ASN A 299 4.77 -19.66 25.93
N ALA A 300 5.02 -20.24 27.11
CA ALA A 300 6.04 -19.72 28.03
C ALA A 300 7.44 -19.57 27.41
N MET A 301 7.82 -20.39 26.41
CA MET A 301 9.08 -20.22 25.69
C MET A 301 9.16 -18.91 24.90
N ALA A 302 8.04 -18.37 24.42
CA ALA A 302 8.01 -17.05 23.78
C ALA A 302 8.40 -15.94 24.76
N LEU A 303 7.98 -16.05 26.03
CA LEU A 303 8.39 -15.11 27.08
C LEU A 303 9.89 -15.22 27.37
N VAL A 304 10.41 -16.46 27.42
CA VAL A 304 11.85 -16.71 27.56
C VAL A 304 12.63 -16.05 26.43
N MET A 305 12.22 -16.27 25.17
CA MET A 305 12.88 -15.66 24.01
C MET A 305 12.79 -14.15 24.01
N ARG A 306 11.68 -13.57 24.50
CA ARG A 306 11.53 -12.12 24.62
C ARG A 306 12.54 -11.52 25.60
N VAL A 307 12.62 -12.07 26.81
CA VAL A 307 13.53 -11.57 27.86
C VAL A 307 14.99 -11.85 27.50
N TRP A 308 15.26 -13.04 26.97
CA TRP A 308 16.60 -13.42 26.54
C TRP A 308 17.07 -12.59 25.35
N GLY A 309 16.18 -12.25 24.42
CA GLY A 309 16.49 -11.51 23.20
C GLY A 309 16.95 -10.07 23.39
N ASP A 310 16.90 -9.54 24.61
CA ASP A 310 17.54 -8.26 24.95
C ASP A 310 19.06 -8.41 25.17
N SER A 311 19.56 -9.66 25.28
CA SER A 311 20.98 -9.97 25.42
C SER A 311 21.68 -10.05 24.07
N SER A 312 22.89 -9.49 23.96
CA SER A 312 23.76 -9.66 22.79
C SER A 312 24.16 -11.11 22.53
N GLY A 313 24.08 -11.97 23.55
CA GLY A 313 24.34 -13.41 23.45
C GLY A 313 23.16 -14.23 22.91
N ALA A 314 22.02 -13.59 22.59
CA ALA A 314 20.81 -14.26 22.12
C ALA A 314 20.89 -14.59 20.62
N THR A 315 21.77 -15.53 20.28
CA THR A 315 22.01 -15.99 18.91
C THR A 315 21.47 -17.40 18.67
N VAL A 316 21.21 -17.75 17.41
CA VAL A 316 20.75 -19.09 17.02
C VAL A 316 21.78 -20.17 17.37
N ARG A 317 23.08 -19.87 17.29
CA ARG A 317 24.16 -20.77 17.75
C ARG A 317 24.07 -21.04 19.25
N MET A 318 23.78 -20.02 20.06
CA MET A 318 23.61 -20.21 21.51
C MET A 318 22.36 -21.03 21.83
N LEU A 319 21.25 -20.79 21.11
CA LEU A 319 20.04 -21.59 21.19
C LEU A 319 20.34 -23.06 20.86
N HIS A 320 21.02 -23.31 19.74
CA HIS A 320 21.43 -24.66 19.32
C HIS A 320 22.27 -25.35 20.41
N ARG A 321 23.29 -24.67 20.96
CA ARG A 321 24.13 -25.20 22.04
C ARG A 321 23.32 -25.61 23.27
N HIS A 322 22.31 -24.83 23.67
CA HIS A 322 21.45 -25.18 24.79
C HIS A 322 20.57 -26.41 24.49
N LEU A 323 20.09 -26.56 23.25
CA LEU A 323 19.24 -27.68 22.81
C LEU A 323 20.01 -29.00 22.68
N VAL A 324 21.25 -28.96 22.18
CA VAL A 324 22.15 -30.13 22.07
C VAL A 324 22.65 -30.61 23.43
N SER A 325 22.60 -29.75 24.44
CA SER A 325 23.14 -30.06 25.77
C SER A 325 22.52 -31.34 26.38
N PRO A 326 23.32 -32.16 27.09
CA PRO A 326 22.87 -33.43 27.69
C PRO A 326 21.68 -33.30 28.67
N GLN A 327 21.46 -32.12 29.25
CA GLN A 327 20.32 -31.90 30.15
C GLN A 327 19.03 -31.64 29.37
N MET A 328 19.06 -30.89 28.27
CA MET A 328 17.84 -30.54 27.50
C MET A 328 17.39 -31.69 26.60
N LYS A 329 18.33 -32.39 25.95
CA LYS A 329 18.07 -33.54 25.05
C LYS A 329 17.07 -33.24 23.93
N ALA A 330 17.01 -31.99 23.44
CA ALA A 330 16.11 -31.58 22.37
C ALA A 330 16.74 -31.83 20.99
N ALA A 331 17.21 -33.06 20.74
CA ALA A 331 18.01 -33.41 19.55
C ALA A 331 17.26 -33.16 18.23
N ILE A 332 15.94 -33.37 18.20
CA ILE A 332 15.11 -33.11 17.01
C ILE A 332 15.10 -31.62 16.68
N LEU A 333 14.90 -30.75 17.68
CA LEU A 333 14.92 -29.29 17.50
C LEU A 333 16.31 -28.80 17.08
N ALA A 334 17.35 -29.32 17.73
CA ALA A 334 18.73 -28.99 17.37
C ALA A 334 19.05 -29.35 15.92
N LYS A 335 18.68 -30.57 15.49
CA LYS A 335 18.85 -31.01 14.11
C LYS A 335 18.12 -30.08 13.13
N ARG A 336 16.86 -29.73 13.42
CA ARG A 336 16.10 -28.79 12.57
C ARG A 336 16.75 -27.41 12.49
N ILE A 337 17.36 -26.92 13.57
CA ILE A 337 18.12 -25.66 13.52
C ILE A 337 19.38 -25.80 12.67
N SER A 338 20.10 -26.92 12.78
CA SER A 338 21.29 -27.18 11.98
C SER A 338 21.01 -27.33 10.48
N ASP A 339 19.78 -27.67 10.09
CA ASP A 339 19.35 -27.70 8.69
C ASP A 339 19.27 -26.28 8.09
N PHE A 340 18.98 -25.25 8.90
CA PHE A 340 18.78 -23.86 8.45
C PHE A 340 19.99 -22.95 8.72
N TYR A 341 20.83 -23.28 9.72
CA TYR A 341 21.90 -22.40 10.20
C TYR A 341 23.24 -23.14 10.36
N GLN A 342 24.33 -22.39 10.24
CA GLN A 342 25.71 -22.83 10.49
C GLN A 342 26.02 -22.76 11.99
N VAL A 343 25.64 -23.81 12.71
CA VAL A 343 25.70 -23.90 14.18
C VAL A 343 26.63 -25.00 14.71
N ASP A 344 27.39 -25.61 13.81
CA ASP A 344 28.43 -26.60 14.11
C ASP A 344 29.60 -26.01 14.91
#